data_AF-A0A6J4WYR3-F1
#
_entry.id   AF-A0A6J4WYR3-F1
#
_cell.length_a   1.000
_cell.length_b   1.000
_cell.length_c   1.000
_cell.angle_alpha   90.00
_cell.angle_beta   90.00
_cell.angle_gamma   90.00
#
_symmetry.space_group_name_H-M   'P 1'
#
loop_
_entity.id
_entity.type
_entity.pdbx_description
1 polymer ?
#
loop_
_entity_poly.entity_id
_entity_poly.type
_entity_poly.pdbx_seq_one_letter_code
_entity_poly.pdbx_strand_id
1 'polypeptide(L)'
;MHRSHNNADFKNPCYNASKQNQLEDCVMPFAQKLSKLRNERGLTQQEMAGLVGVGIAQMRRYEKGKSSPTLEVIKNIARTLGISADELIFDENERVAAAKIIDRKLLEQFELVSKLSPHDKEAIKTILDSMILKSRLEEAMPSRTDADWSKQMHSVVTELRKGAQNYTDEQIESIVDEAVDAVRKTG
;
A
#
# COMPACT_ATOMS: atom_id res chain seq x y z
N MET A 1 -46.28 -4.80 39.45
CA MET A 1 -45.90 -3.37 39.42
C MET A 1 -45.40 -3.02 38.04
N HIS A 2 -46.17 -2.21 37.32
CA HIS A 2 -45.84 -1.68 36.00
C HIS A 2 -44.68 -0.68 36.05
N ARG A 3 -43.86 -0.67 34.99
CA ARG A 3 -43.52 0.52 34.16
C ARG A 3 -42.66 0.01 32.99
N SER A 4 -43.26 -0.21 31.83
CA SER A 4 -43.57 0.78 30.79
C SER A 4 -42.36 1.07 29.91
N HIS A 5 -42.54 0.77 28.63
CA HIS A 5 -41.70 1.10 27.49
C HIS A 5 -41.16 2.53 27.55
N ASN A 6 -39.92 2.71 27.10
CA ASN A 6 -39.54 3.94 26.41
C ASN A 6 -38.76 3.58 25.14
N ASN A 7 -39.56 3.59 24.07
CA ASN A 7 -39.17 3.72 22.69
C ASN A 7 -38.35 5.02 22.53
N ALA A 8 -37.11 4.91 22.10
CA ALA A 8 -36.37 6.03 21.56
C ALA A 8 -36.06 5.69 20.10
N ASP A 9 -36.85 6.31 19.21
CA ASP A 9 -36.68 6.28 17.78
C ASP A 9 -35.23 6.60 17.40
N PHE A 10 -34.44 5.56 17.13
CA PHE A 10 -33.22 5.71 16.36
C PHE A 10 -33.63 5.89 14.90
N LYS A 11 -33.96 7.13 14.53
CA LYS A 11 -33.95 7.54 13.12
C LYS A 11 -32.55 7.29 12.59
N ASN A 12 -32.40 6.16 11.89
CA ASN A 12 -31.17 5.80 11.22
C ASN A 12 -30.90 6.86 10.15
N PRO A 13 -29.83 7.69 10.27
CA PRO A 13 -29.61 8.82 9.36
C PRO A 13 -29.26 8.38 7.94
N CYS A 14 -29.08 7.08 7.71
CA CYS A 14 -28.75 6.48 6.42
C CYS A 14 -29.98 5.96 5.64
N TYR A 15 -31.22 6.21 6.11
CA TYR A 15 -32.43 5.84 5.37
C TYR A 15 -33.27 7.08 5.02
N ASN A 16 -33.00 7.66 3.85
CA ASN A 16 -33.88 8.64 3.22
C ASN A 16 -34.74 7.93 2.16
N ALA A 17 -36.01 7.67 2.46
CA ALA A 17 -36.94 6.89 1.63
C ALA A 17 -37.45 7.63 0.38
N SER A 18 -36.78 8.69 -0.08
CA SER A 18 -37.26 9.48 -1.21
C SER A 18 -36.12 10.24 -1.89
N LYS A 19 -35.33 9.53 -2.71
CA LYS A 19 -34.74 10.04 -3.96
C LYS A 19 -34.08 8.91 -4.74
N GLN A 20 -34.52 8.73 -5.98
CA GLN A 20 -33.93 7.79 -6.93
C GLN A 20 -32.51 8.24 -7.32
N ASN A 21 -31.59 7.28 -7.28
CA ASN A 21 -30.33 7.24 -8.02
C ASN A 21 -29.15 8.09 -7.48
N GLN A 22 -28.46 7.56 -6.47
CA GLN A 22 -27.01 7.73 -6.23
C GLN A 22 -26.55 6.63 -5.26
N LEU A 23 -25.60 5.80 -5.69
CA LEU A 23 -24.84 4.91 -4.80
C LEU A 23 -23.92 5.80 -3.96
N GLU A 24 -24.45 6.41 -2.90
CA GLU A 24 -23.61 7.08 -1.92
C GLU A 24 -22.89 6.03 -1.09
N ASP A 25 -21.55 6.06 -1.13
CA ASP A 25 -20.67 5.32 -0.24
C ASP A 25 -21.13 5.55 1.20
N CYS A 26 -21.63 4.50 1.85
CA CYS A 26 -22.15 4.59 3.21
C CYS A 26 -20.98 4.62 4.20
N VAL A 27 -20.37 5.80 4.38
CA VAL A 27 -19.36 6.07 5.41
C VAL A 27 -20.08 6.01 6.78
N MET A 28 -19.64 5.10 7.65
CA MET A 28 -20.14 5.03 9.02
C MET A 28 -19.38 6.04 9.87
N PRO A 29 -20.05 7.07 10.43
CA PRO A 29 -19.36 8.02 11.29
C PRO A 29 -18.73 7.34 12.50
N PHE A 30 -17.51 7.73 12.86
CA PHE A 30 -16.76 7.23 14.03
C PHE A 30 -17.62 7.04 15.28
N ALA A 31 -18.47 8.02 15.58
CA ALA A 31 -19.37 8.00 16.74
C ALA A 31 -20.33 6.79 16.75
N GLN A 32 -20.89 6.47 15.60
CA GLN A 32 -21.79 5.31 15.43
C GLN A 32 -21.00 4.02 15.51
N LYS A 33 -19.82 3.97 14.87
CA LYS A 33 -18.93 2.81 14.89
C LYS A 33 -18.46 2.46 16.29
N LEU A 34 -18.04 3.46 17.06
CA LEU A 34 -17.65 3.31 18.47
C LEU A 34 -18.79 2.73 19.31
N SER A 35 -20.00 3.26 19.16
CA SER A 35 -21.19 2.76 19.87
C SER A 35 -21.51 1.32 19.49
N LYS A 36 -21.46 0.99 18.19
CA LYS A 36 -21.67 -0.36 17.66
C LYS A 36 -20.66 -1.36 18.25
N LEU A 37 -19.36 -1.08 18.13
CA LEU A 37 -18.30 -1.94 18.63
C LEU A 37 -18.37 -2.12 20.15
N ARG A 38 -18.73 -1.06 20.90
CA ARG A 38 -18.96 -1.17 22.35
C ARG A 38 -20.10 -2.15 22.65
N ASN A 39 -21.23 -2.03 21.95
CA ASN A 39 -22.39 -2.90 22.15
C ASN A 39 -22.09 -4.36 21.77
N GLU A 40 -21.32 -4.59 20.70
CA GLU A 40 -20.87 -5.94 20.30
C GLU A 40 -19.99 -6.60 21.37
N ARG A 41 -19.31 -5.81 22.20
CA ARG A 41 -18.57 -6.29 23.38
C ARG A 41 -19.40 -6.37 24.65
N GLY A 42 -20.70 -6.09 24.58
CA GLY A 42 -21.61 -6.15 25.73
C GLY A 42 -21.29 -5.12 26.82
N LEU A 43 -20.49 -4.10 26.52
CA LEU A 43 -20.07 -3.10 27.50
C LEU A 43 -21.09 -1.97 27.58
N THR A 44 -21.40 -1.50 28.78
CA THR A 44 -22.11 -0.23 28.98
C THR A 44 -21.18 0.96 28.73
N GLN A 45 -21.75 2.15 28.48
CA GLN A 45 -20.96 3.39 28.37
C GLN A 45 -20.12 3.68 29.62
N GLN A 46 -20.62 3.29 30.79
CA GLN A 46 -19.92 3.51 32.06
C GLN A 46 -18.72 2.58 32.20
N GLU A 47 -18.88 1.29 31.89
CA GLU A 47 -17.79 0.32 31.92
C GLU A 47 -16.71 0.68 30.91
N MET A 48 -17.11 1.03 29.67
CA MET A 48 -16.14 1.41 28.65
C MET A 48 -15.39 2.70 29.03
N ALA A 49 -16.09 3.69 29.61
CA ALA A 49 -15.44 4.91 30.09
C ALA A 49 -14.39 4.61 31.18
N GLY A 50 -14.70 3.71 32.10
CA GLY A 50 -13.78 3.24 33.13
C GLY A 50 -12.55 2.54 32.56
N LEU A 51 -12.74 1.63 31.60
CA LEU A 51 -11.64 0.89 30.95
C LEU A 51 -10.73 1.80 30.11
N VAL A 52 -11.30 2.80 29.44
CA VAL A 52 -10.55 3.75 28.60
C VAL A 52 -9.87 4.85 29.43
N GLY A 53 -10.32 5.08 30.67
CA GLY A 53 -9.80 6.13 31.55
C GLY A 53 -10.38 7.51 31.29
N VAL A 54 -11.65 7.60 30.86
CA VAL A 54 -12.36 8.86 30.59
C VAL A 54 -13.64 8.97 31.42
N GLY A 55 -14.18 10.19 31.54
CA GLY A 55 -15.47 10.38 32.20
C GLY A 55 -16.64 9.86 31.35
N ILE A 56 -17.71 9.35 31.99
CA ILE A 56 -18.92 8.86 31.29
C ILE A 56 -19.55 9.93 30.38
N ALA A 57 -19.52 11.21 30.80
CA ALA A 57 -20.01 12.32 30.00
C ALA A 57 -19.18 12.50 28.70
N GLN A 58 -17.88 12.25 28.77
CA GLN A 58 -16.97 12.34 27.65
C GLN A 58 -17.20 11.19 26.67
N MET A 59 -17.33 9.95 27.17
CA MET A 59 -17.72 8.79 26.36
C MET A 59 -19.05 9.02 25.63
N ARG A 60 -20.06 9.55 26.32
CA ARG A 60 -21.35 9.94 25.71
C ARG A 60 -21.21 10.99 24.62
N ARG A 61 -20.27 11.94 24.76
CA ARG A 61 -20.02 12.95 23.73
C ARG A 61 -19.32 12.33 22.52
N TYR A 62 -18.41 11.38 22.71
CA TYR A 62 -17.77 10.63 21.62
C TYR A 62 -18.80 9.84 20.81
N GLU A 63 -19.66 9.05 21.46
CA GLU A 63 -20.69 8.24 20.79
C GLU A 63 -21.82 9.09 20.16
N LYS A 64 -21.95 10.36 20.56
CA LYS A 64 -22.86 11.32 19.93
C LYS A 64 -22.20 12.22 18.88
N GLY A 65 -20.89 12.05 18.63
CA GLY A 65 -20.13 12.90 17.70
C GLY A 65 -20.00 14.37 18.13
N LYS A 66 -20.22 14.67 19.42
CA LYS A 66 -20.13 16.04 19.97
C LYS A 66 -18.70 16.46 20.34
N SER A 67 -17.76 15.52 20.30
CA SER A 67 -16.32 15.76 20.44
C SER A 67 -15.54 14.61 19.83
N SER A 68 -14.29 14.90 19.48
CA SER A 68 -13.33 13.88 19.06
C SER A 68 -12.42 13.46 20.22
N PRO A 69 -12.10 12.17 20.36
CA PRO A 69 -11.10 11.70 21.32
C PRO A 69 -9.69 12.14 20.90
N THR A 70 -8.78 12.23 21.89
CA THR A 70 -7.34 12.42 21.62
C THR A 70 -6.73 11.11 21.13
N LEU A 71 -5.52 11.17 20.54
CA LEU A 71 -4.81 9.97 20.09
C LEU A 71 -4.64 8.93 21.21
N GLU A 72 -4.30 9.38 22.43
CA GLU A 72 -4.15 8.49 23.57
C GLU A 72 -5.47 7.80 23.94
N VAL A 73 -6.58 8.52 23.89
CA VAL A 73 -7.92 7.95 24.12
C VAL A 73 -8.29 6.95 23.02
N ILE A 74 -8.00 7.25 21.75
CA ILE A 74 -8.22 6.33 20.63
C ILE A 74 -7.44 5.02 20.83
N LYS A 75 -6.17 5.12 21.21
CA LYS A 75 -5.32 3.96 21.52
C LYS A 75 -5.92 3.11 22.64
N ASN A 76 -6.41 3.73 23.71
CA ASN A 76 -7.03 3.03 24.83
C ASN A 76 -8.37 2.40 24.45
N ILE A 77 -9.17 3.07 23.62
CA ILE A 77 -10.41 2.52 23.05
C ILE A 77 -10.08 1.27 22.21
N ALA A 78 -9.13 1.36 21.27
CA ALA A 78 -8.75 0.25 20.40
C ALA A 78 -8.25 -0.96 21.22
N ARG A 79 -7.42 -0.72 22.24
CA ARG A 79 -6.96 -1.77 23.17
C ARG A 79 -8.10 -2.39 23.97
N THR A 80 -9.01 -1.58 24.51
CA THR A 80 -10.19 -2.05 25.26
C THR A 80 -11.09 -2.90 24.39
N LEU A 81 -11.26 -2.49 23.13
CA LEU A 81 -12.00 -3.21 22.11
C LEU A 81 -11.15 -4.28 21.42
N GLY A 82 -9.90 -4.55 21.79
CA GLY A 82 -9.06 -5.57 21.14
C GLY A 82 -9.05 -5.52 19.59
N ILE A 83 -9.12 -4.33 19.00
CA ILE A 83 -9.05 -4.09 17.56
C ILE A 83 -7.90 -3.14 17.24
N SER A 84 -7.54 -2.99 15.97
CA SER A 84 -6.56 -1.97 15.56
C SER A 84 -7.17 -0.56 15.60
N ALA A 85 -6.32 0.45 15.75
CA ALA A 85 -6.76 1.85 15.64
C ALA A 85 -7.32 2.13 14.23
N ASP A 86 -6.75 1.50 13.20
CA ASP A 86 -7.21 1.64 11.82
C ASP A 86 -8.63 1.10 11.66
N GLU A 87 -8.94 -0.06 12.25
CA GLU A 87 -10.29 -0.61 12.25
C GLU A 87 -11.27 0.30 12.99
N LEU A 88 -10.82 0.97 14.05
CA LEU A 88 -11.65 1.91 14.80
C LEU A 88 -11.93 3.21 14.03
N ILE A 89 -10.96 3.71 13.25
CA ILE A 89 -11.01 5.04 12.62
C ILE A 89 -11.55 4.98 11.18
N PHE A 90 -11.09 4.02 10.38
CA PHE A 90 -11.36 3.95 8.94
C PHE A 90 -12.48 2.95 8.63
N ASP A 91 -13.31 3.27 7.64
CA ASP A 91 -14.35 2.35 7.18
C ASP A 91 -13.81 1.21 6.31
N GLU A 92 -14.62 0.17 6.12
CA GLU A 92 -14.24 -0.99 5.30
C GLU A 92 -13.79 -0.55 3.90
N ASN A 93 -14.48 0.43 3.28
CA ASN A 93 -14.11 0.95 1.96
C ASN A 93 -12.76 1.71 1.96
N GLU A 94 -12.45 2.43 3.04
CA GLU A 94 -11.17 3.15 3.21
C GLU A 94 -10.02 2.18 3.52
N ARG A 95 -10.27 1.18 4.37
CA ARG A 95 -9.34 0.07 4.63
C ARG A 95 -9.10 -0.75 3.38
N VAL A 96 -10.13 -0.98 2.58
CA VAL A 96 -10.03 -1.66 1.28
C VAL A 96 -9.28 -0.78 0.28
N ALA A 97 -9.34 0.55 0.32
CA ALA A 97 -8.46 1.39 -0.50
C ALA A 97 -6.98 1.28 -0.09
N ALA A 98 -6.69 1.25 1.22
CA ALA A 98 -5.33 1.03 1.74
C ALA A 98 -4.81 -0.40 1.47
N ALA A 99 -5.68 -1.41 1.59
CA ALA A 99 -5.36 -2.82 1.36
C ALA A 99 -5.40 -3.22 -0.13
N LYS A 100 -6.17 -2.53 -0.99
CA LYS A 100 -6.21 -2.73 -2.45
C LYS A 100 -4.87 -2.42 -3.12
N ILE A 101 -3.95 -1.76 -2.43
CA ILE A 101 -2.60 -1.49 -2.92
C ILE A 101 -1.68 -2.72 -2.74
N ILE A 102 -2.06 -3.69 -1.91
CA ILE A 102 -1.26 -4.91 -1.71
C ILE A 102 -2.06 -6.11 -2.20
N ASP A 103 -1.57 -6.78 -3.23
CA ASP A 103 -2.09 -8.05 -3.69
C ASP A 103 -2.31 -8.99 -2.48
N ARG A 104 -3.57 -9.32 -2.18
CA ARG A 104 -3.94 -10.18 -1.04
C ARG A 104 -3.20 -11.52 -1.09
N LYS A 105 -3.01 -12.07 -2.30
CA LYS A 105 -2.27 -13.32 -2.48
C LYS A 105 -0.80 -13.15 -2.11
N LEU A 106 -0.20 -11.99 -2.42
CA LEU A 106 1.17 -11.68 -2.05
C LEU A 106 1.33 -11.54 -0.52
N LEU A 107 0.35 -10.95 0.16
CA LEU A 107 0.32 -10.91 1.63
C LEU A 107 0.26 -12.30 2.26
N GLU A 108 -0.63 -13.16 1.75
CA GLU A 108 -0.74 -14.54 2.19
C GLU A 108 0.57 -15.31 1.97
N GLN A 109 1.22 -15.12 0.82
CA GLN A 109 2.52 -15.70 0.54
C GLN A 109 3.59 -15.21 1.51
N PHE A 110 3.63 -13.92 1.84
CA PHE A 110 4.60 -13.36 2.78
C PHE A 110 4.46 -13.98 4.19
N GLU A 111 3.24 -14.20 4.64
CA GLU A 111 2.96 -14.88 5.91
C GLU A 111 3.38 -16.36 5.91
N LEU A 112 3.32 -17.05 4.76
CA LEU A 112 3.86 -18.40 4.63
C LEU A 112 5.39 -18.40 4.64
N VAL A 113 6.03 -17.45 3.95
CA VAL A 113 7.49 -17.30 3.92
C VAL A 113 8.04 -17.00 5.31
N SER A 114 7.33 -16.22 6.13
CA SER A 114 7.73 -15.90 7.51
C SER A 114 7.87 -17.14 8.41
N LYS A 115 7.24 -18.26 8.05
CA LYS A 115 7.26 -19.54 8.80
C LYS A 115 8.31 -20.53 8.29
N LEU A 116 8.98 -20.24 7.18
CA LEU A 116 10.00 -21.13 6.60
C LEU A 116 11.32 -21.15 7.40
N SER A 117 12.17 -22.11 7.07
CA SER A 117 13.53 -22.20 7.62
C SER A 117 14.34 -20.95 7.28
N PRO A 118 15.37 -20.59 8.07
CA PRO A 118 16.24 -19.44 7.77
C PRO A 118 16.89 -19.53 6.39
N HIS A 119 17.29 -20.74 5.97
CA HIS A 119 17.88 -21.00 4.67
C HIS A 119 16.91 -20.68 3.52
N ASP A 120 15.67 -21.17 3.61
CA ASP A 120 14.68 -20.99 2.53
C ASP A 120 14.19 -19.54 2.45
N LYS A 121 14.07 -18.86 3.60
CA LYS A 121 13.81 -17.42 3.64
C LYS A 121 14.87 -16.62 2.90
N GLU A 122 16.13 -16.98 3.09
CA GLU A 122 17.25 -16.27 2.47
C GLU A 122 17.29 -16.47 0.94
N ALA A 123 17.02 -17.69 0.49
CA ALA A 123 16.86 -17.97 -0.94
C ALA A 123 15.72 -17.15 -1.57
N ILE A 124 14.57 -17.05 -0.89
CA ILE A 124 13.43 -16.27 -1.37
C ILE A 124 13.74 -14.78 -1.44
N LYS A 125 14.43 -14.21 -0.44
CA LYS A 125 14.88 -12.81 -0.49
C LYS A 125 15.79 -12.55 -1.68
N THR A 126 16.75 -13.44 -1.91
CA THR A 126 17.68 -13.32 -3.05
C THR A 126 16.93 -13.32 -4.38
N ILE A 127 15.92 -14.17 -4.54
CA ILE A 127 15.08 -14.19 -5.74
C ILE A 127 14.30 -12.88 -5.86
N LEU A 128 13.67 -12.40 -4.78
CA LEU A 128 12.93 -11.14 -4.79
C LEU A 128 13.84 -9.95 -5.17
N ASP A 129 15.03 -9.87 -4.59
CA ASP A 129 16.03 -8.85 -4.90
C ASP A 129 16.42 -8.90 -6.38
N SER A 130 16.62 -10.10 -6.94
CA SER A 130 16.94 -10.26 -8.36
C SER A 130 15.80 -9.78 -9.27
N MET A 131 14.54 -10.03 -8.90
CA MET A 131 13.37 -9.61 -9.68
C MET A 131 13.17 -8.09 -9.61
N ILE A 132 13.36 -7.50 -8.43
CA ILE A 132 13.31 -6.05 -8.23
C ILE A 132 14.42 -5.37 -9.02
N LEU A 133 15.65 -5.91 -8.98
CA LEU A 133 16.77 -5.40 -9.75
C LEU A 133 16.50 -5.47 -11.26
N LYS A 134 15.97 -6.60 -11.75
CA LYS A 134 15.59 -6.76 -13.16
C LYS A 134 14.56 -5.71 -13.59
N SER A 135 13.50 -5.51 -12.82
CA SER A 135 12.47 -4.50 -13.11
C SER A 135 13.07 -3.09 -13.22
N ARG A 136 13.93 -2.71 -12.25
CA ARG A 136 14.61 -1.42 -12.25
C ARG A 136 15.58 -1.26 -13.42
N LEU A 137 16.25 -2.33 -13.81
CA LEU A 137 17.15 -2.32 -14.95
C LEU A 137 16.37 -2.14 -16.26
N GLU A 138 15.23 -2.81 -16.42
CA GLU A 138 14.34 -2.62 -17.59
C GLU A 138 13.73 -1.21 -17.64
N GLU A 139 13.51 -0.57 -16.50
CA GLU A 139 13.07 0.84 -16.43
C GLU A 139 14.20 1.83 -16.76
N ALA A 140 15.41 1.60 -16.24
CA ALA A 140 16.58 2.46 -16.48
C ALA A 140 17.21 2.24 -17.87
N MET A 141 17.02 1.04 -18.43
CA MET A 141 17.41 0.64 -19.77
C MET A 141 16.19 0.01 -20.44
N PRO A 142 15.21 0.82 -20.90
CA PRO A 142 14.13 0.27 -21.71
C PRO A 142 14.78 -0.44 -22.88
N SER A 143 14.42 -1.71 -23.09
CA SER A 143 14.90 -2.46 -24.24
C SER A 143 14.60 -1.61 -25.47
N ARG A 144 15.63 -0.94 -26.00
CA ARG A 144 15.51 -0.19 -27.25
C ARG A 144 15.18 -1.26 -28.27
N THR A 145 13.90 -1.35 -28.63
CA THR A 145 13.44 -2.24 -29.67
C THR A 145 14.36 -2.04 -30.86
N ASP A 146 15.01 -3.13 -31.28
CA ASP A 146 16.16 -3.16 -32.19
C ASP A 146 15.98 -2.32 -33.46
N ALA A 147 14.76 -2.06 -33.91
CA ALA A 147 14.49 -1.37 -35.17
C ALA A 147 15.02 0.07 -35.23
N ASP A 148 14.83 0.89 -34.18
CA ASP A 148 15.25 2.30 -34.20
C ASP A 148 16.71 2.47 -33.79
N TRP A 149 17.18 1.67 -32.83
CA TRP A 149 18.59 1.67 -32.45
C TRP A 149 19.47 1.09 -33.55
N SER A 150 19.06 0.00 -34.23
CA SER A 150 19.80 -0.51 -35.38
C SER A 150 19.87 0.53 -36.48
N LYS A 151 18.77 1.23 -36.81
CA LYS A 151 18.82 2.30 -37.83
C LYS A 151 19.76 3.44 -37.43
N GLN A 152 19.71 3.90 -36.18
CA GLN A 152 20.62 4.94 -35.68
C GLN A 152 22.07 4.47 -35.68
N MET A 153 22.33 3.25 -35.23
CA MET A 153 23.67 2.68 -35.17
C MET A 153 24.23 2.44 -36.58
N HIS A 154 23.42 1.92 -37.52
CA HIS A 154 23.80 1.79 -38.92
C HIS A 154 24.09 3.17 -39.54
N SER A 155 23.34 4.22 -39.20
CA SER A 155 23.63 5.59 -39.65
C SER A 155 24.98 6.08 -39.12
N VAL A 156 25.23 5.94 -37.81
CA VAL A 156 26.50 6.34 -37.18
C VAL A 156 27.68 5.55 -37.75
N VAL A 157 27.55 4.23 -37.89
CA VAL A 157 28.56 3.35 -38.49
C VAL A 157 28.80 3.71 -39.95
N THR A 158 27.76 4.06 -40.71
CA THR A 158 27.90 4.51 -42.11
C THR A 158 28.66 5.83 -42.20
N GLU A 159 28.40 6.79 -41.31
CA GLU A 159 29.15 8.05 -41.26
C GLU A 159 30.61 7.85 -40.87
N LEU A 160 30.89 6.98 -39.88
CA LEU A 160 32.26 6.61 -39.53
C LEU A 160 32.98 5.92 -40.70
N ARG A 161 32.28 5.03 -41.42
CA ARG A 161 32.81 4.36 -42.61
C ARG A 161 33.10 5.33 -43.75
N LYS A 162 32.32 6.41 -43.91
CA LYS A 162 32.62 7.49 -44.89
C LYS A 162 33.95 8.18 -44.58
N GLY A 163 34.24 8.44 -43.29
CA GLY A 163 35.52 8.99 -42.87
C GLY A 163 36.69 8.01 -43.02
N ALA A 164 36.40 6.71 -42.99
CA ALA A 164 37.38 5.63 -43.12
C ALA A 164 37.51 5.05 -44.54
N GLN A 165 36.98 5.70 -45.58
CA GLN A 165 36.94 5.18 -46.96
C GLN A 165 38.31 4.78 -47.55
N ASN A 166 39.40 5.34 -47.03
CA ASN A 166 40.76 5.07 -47.50
C ASN A 166 41.51 4.05 -46.61
N TYR A 167 40.83 3.43 -45.65
CA TYR A 167 41.38 2.38 -44.80
C TYR A 167 40.82 1.03 -45.23
N THR A 168 41.71 0.06 -45.40
CA THR A 168 41.33 -1.35 -45.59
C THR A 168 40.80 -1.94 -44.28
N ASP A 169 39.98 -2.99 -44.38
CA ASP A 169 39.42 -3.67 -43.20
C ASP A 169 40.54 -4.15 -42.26
N GLU A 170 41.67 -4.60 -42.81
CA GLU A 170 42.86 -5.01 -42.03
C GLU A 170 43.53 -3.84 -41.28
N GLN A 171 43.55 -2.65 -41.87
CA GLN A 171 44.05 -1.44 -41.19
C GLN A 171 43.11 -0.98 -40.09
N ILE A 172 41.79 -1.14 -40.27
CA ILE A 172 40.78 -0.81 -39.26
C ILE A 172 40.92 -1.76 -38.06
N GLU A 173 40.99 -3.07 -38.30
CA GLU A 173 41.18 -4.08 -37.25
C GLU A 173 42.48 -3.84 -36.47
N SER A 174 43.58 -3.52 -37.16
CA SER A 174 44.86 -3.20 -36.50
C SER A 174 44.78 -1.97 -35.59
N ILE A 175 44.02 -0.93 -35.97
CA ILE A 175 43.85 0.28 -35.15
C ILE A 175 42.98 -0.02 -33.91
N VAL A 176 41.96 -0.87 -34.07
CA VAL A 176 41.08 -1.29 -32.98
C VAL A 176 41.86 -2.12 -31.97
N ASP A 177 42.65 -3.09 -32.42
CA ASP A 177 43.48 -3.93 -31.55
C ASP A 177 44.49 -3.10 -30.75
N GLU A 178 45.18 -2.14 -31.39
CA GLU A 178 46.11 -1.24 -30.71
C GLU A 178 45.41 -0.41 -29.63
N ALA A 179 44.21 0.11 -29.92
CA ALA A 179 43.43 0.89 -28.96
C ALA A 179 42.94 0.03 -27.78
N VAL A 180 42.47 -1.19 -28.04
CA VAL A 180 42.02 -2.13 -26.99
C VAL A 180 43.17 -2.52 -26.06
N ASP A 181 44.35 -2.77 -26.62
CA ASP A 181 45.55 -3.07 -25.85
C ASP A 181 46.04 -1.88 -25.01
N ALA A 182 45.92 -0.66 -25.52
CA ALA A 182 46.25 0.55 -24.78
C ALA A 182 45.33 0.76 -23.56
N VAL A 183 44.02 0.48 -23.71
CA VAL A 183 43.05 0.56 -22.61
C VAL A 183 43.30 -0.54 -21.57
N ARG A 184 43.61 -1.77 -21.99
CA ARG A 184 43.95 -2.87 -21.09
C ARG A 184 45.25 -2.65 -20.30
N LYS A 185 46.20 -1.89 -20.84
CA LYS A 185 47.46 -1.56 -20.15
C LYS A 185 47.32 -0.41 -19.15
N THR A 186 46.22 0.35 -19.20
CA THR A 186 45.97 1.50 -18.33
C THR A 186 44.99 1.21 -17.19
N GLY A 187 44.31 0.06 -17.20
CA GLY A 187 43.50 -0.47 -16.08
C GLY A 187 44.21 -1.59 -15.34
#